data_AF-A0A564SWR7-F1
#
_entry.id   AF-A0A564SWR7-F1
#
_cell.length_a   1.000
_cell.length_b   1.000
_cell.length_c   1.000
_cell.angle_alpha   90.00
_cell.angle_beta   90.00
_cell.angle_gamma   90.00
#
_symmetry.space_group_name_H-M   'P 1'
#
loop_
_entity.id
_entity.type
_entity.pdbx_description
1 polymer ?
#
loop_
_entity_poly.entity_id
_entity_poly.type
_entity_poly.pdbx_seq_one_letter_code
_entity_poly.pdbx_strand_id
1 'polypeptide(L)'
;MTMGERIKQLRSAKGFTQEMLAEKMNVSRSAIAKWEADGSIPDVDNLIRLSFVFNISVDELVGNSATTEHSKRAETTNYEVHDFGSQLHDIELSGWNDGVSGVYIIAEDQNFLYYYQSSDKSCGVYGVIGKKHITSVSPVKGKKPTILCIKKVSREYFCDKPVKIELAKRDGLIKGFFDFRDDAYRNVVICSFGDDTLHLKFGGTLNLADITKIEELIDL
;
A
#
# COMPACT_ATOMS: atom_id res chain seq x y z
N MET A 1 0.88 27.30 -12.87
CA MET A 1 1.64 26.08 -12.58
C MET A 1 1.49 25.15 -13.76
N THR A 2 2.58 24.89 -14.48
CA THR A 2 2.60 23.90 -15.57
C THR A 2 2.70 22.47 -15.00
N MET A 3 2.47 21.47 -15.84
CA MET A 3 2.66 20.07 -15.45
C MET A 3 4.13 19.79 -15.11
N GLY A 4 5.09 20.34 -15.87
CA GLY A 4 6.52 20.20 -15.58
C GLY A 4 6.92 20.82 -14.24
N GLU A 5 6.44 22.02 -13.95
CA GLU A 5 6.62 22.68 -12.65
C GLU A 5 6.04 21.82 -11.51
N ARG A 6 4.90 21.15 -11.74
CA ARG A 6 4.26 20.25 -10.77
C ARG A 6 5.06 18.99 -10.51
N ILE A 7 5.53 18.33 -11.57
CA ILE A 7 6.41 17.16 -11.44
C ILE A 7 7.64 17.54 -10.61
N LYS A 8 8.25 18.69 -10.91
CA LYS A 8 9.43 19.19 -10.16
C LYS A 8 9.11 19.46 -8.69
N GLN A 9 8.00 20.11 -8.40
CA GLN A 9 7.58 20.39 -7.02
C GLN A 9 7.31 19.12 -6.23
N LEU A 10 6.55 18.17 -6.80
CA LEU A 10 6.23 16.89 -6.15
C LEU A 10 7.49 16.05 -5.93
N ARG A 11 8.39 16.01 -6.92
CA ARG A 11 9.69 15.36 -6.79
C ARG A 11 10.50 15.94 -5.62
N SER A 12 10.61 17.26 -5.55
CA SER A 12 11.32 17.94 -4.47
C SER A 12 10.66 17.75 -3.11
N ALA A 13 9.32 17.75 -3.03
CA ALA A 13 8.58 17.51 -1.79
C ALA A 13 8.81 16.09 -1.23
N LYS A 14 9.00 15.09 -2.12
CA LYS A 14 9.38 13.71 -1.75
C LYS A 14 10.90 13.52 -1.55
N GLY A 15 11.71 14.57 -1.67
CA GLY A 15 13.16 14.49 -1.47
C GLY A 15 13.94 13.77 -2.58
N PHE A 16 13.33 13.54 -3.75
CA PHE A 16 13.95 12.79 -4.83
C PHE A 16 14.88 13.66 -5.68
N THR A 17 16.02 13.11 -6.09
CA THR A 17 16.79 13.65 -7.21
C THR A 17 16.12 13.28 -8.53
N GLN A 18 16.48 13.96 -9.64
CA GLN A 18 15.99 13.56 -10.97
C GLN A 18 16.40 12.13 -11.33
N GLU A 19 17.58 11.69 -10.88
CA GLU A 19 18.06 10.32 -11.08
C GLU A 19 17.19 9.31 -10.34
N MET A 20 16.90 9.57 -9.06
CA MET A 20 16.04 8.71 -8.25
C MET A 20 14.62 8.59 -8.80
N LEU A 21 14.05 9.70 -9.29
CA LEU A 21 12.76 9.66 -9.94
C LEU A 21 12.81 8.87 -11.25
N ALA A 22 13.88 9.02 -12.03
CA ALA A 22 14.07 8.28 -13.27
C ALA A 22 14.16 6.76 -13.05
N GLU A 23 14.93 6.34 -12.04
CA GLU A 23 15.02 4.94 -11.61
C GLU A 23 13.65 4.41 -11.20
N LYS A 24 12.90 5.15 -10.37
CA LYS A 24 11.56 4.75 -9.90
C LYS A 24 10.53 4.67 -11.04
N MET A 25 10.70 5.49 -12.06
CA MET A 25 9.83 5.55 -13.24
C MET A 25 10.24 4.58 -14.35
N ASN A 26 11.42 3.97 -14.23
CA ASN A 26 12.09 3.18 -15.27
C ASN A 26 12.21 3.94 -16.61
N VAL A 27 12.68 5.18 -16.53
CA VAL A 27 12.95 6.07 -17.69
C VAL A 27 14.34 6.70 -17.55
N SER A 28 14.81 7.38 -18.60
CA SER A 28 16.07 8.11 -18.50
C SER A 28 15.93 9.37 -17.64
N ARG A 29 16.99 9.74 -16.91
CA ARG A 29 17.07 11.02 -16.20
C ARG A 29 16.81 12.22 -17.13
N SER A 30 17.22 12.11 -18.39
CA SER A 30 16.94 13.12 -19.41
C SER A 30 15.46 13.28 -19.74
N ALA A 31 14.65 12.21 -19.64
CA ALA A 31 13.19 12.29 -19.80
C ALA A 31 12.58 13.09 -18.66
N ILE A 32 12.93 12.78 -17.41
CA ILE A 32 12.49 13.55 -16.22
C ILE A 32 12.86 15.03 -16.36
N ALA A 33 14.11 15.33 -16.74
CA ALA A 33 14.57 16.70 -16.91
C ALA A 33 13.77 17.46 -17.99
N LYS A 34 13.43 16.79 -19.10
CA LYS A 34 12.61 17.38 -20.17
C LYS A 34 11.17 17.60 -19.71
N TRP A 35 10.57 16.68 -18.96
CA TRP A 35 9.23 16.85 -18.42
C TRP A 35 9.17 18.02 -17.45
N GLU A 36 10.14 18.12 -16.53
CA GLU A 36 10.22 19.22 -15.56
C GLU A 36 10.44 20.61 -16.17
N ALA A 37 11.01 20.65 -17.38
CA ALA A 37 11.26 21.88 -18.13
C ALA A 37 10.19 22.15 -19.22
N ASP A 38 9.08 21.41 -19.21
CA ASP A 38 8.01 21.47 -20.22
C ASP A 38 8.50 21.25 -21.67
N GLY A 39 9.67 20.64 -21.85
CA GLY A 39 10.27 20.34 -23.15
C GLY A 39 9.71 19.08 -23.82
N SER A 40 8.97 18.26 -23.07
CA SER A 40 8.16 17.15 -23.59
C SER A 40 7.08 16.78 -22.56
N ILE A 41 6.03 16.10 -23.00
CA ILE A 41 4.94 15.62 -22.15
C ILE A 41 5.18 14.12 -21.91
N PRO A 42 5.02 13.62 -20.66
CA PRO A 42 5.01 12.18 -20.42
C PRO A 42 3.85 11.54 -21.19
N ASP A 43 4.07 10.36 -21.76
CA ASP A 43 2.96 9.58 -22.33
C ASP A 43 1.97 9.12 -21.25
N VAL A 44 0.86 8.53 -21.67
CA VAL A 44 -0.22 8.08 -20.77
C VAL A 44 0.32 7.14 -19.68
N ASP A 45 1.21 6.21 -20.04
CA ASP A 45 1.78 5.24 -19.10
C ASP A 45 2.64 5.94 -18.05
N ASN A 46 3.44 6.91 -18.45
CA ASN A 46 4.26 7.70 -17.54
C ASN A 46 3.44 8.66 -16.68
N LEU A 47 2.33 9.21 -17.19
CA LEU A 47 1.41 10.01 -16.38
C LEU A 47 0.79 9.19 -15.25
N ILE A 48 0.35 7.97 -15.55
CA ILE A 48 -0.17 7.02 -14.55
C ILE A 48 0.92 6.68 -13.53
N ARG A 49 2.14 6.37 -13.98
CA ARG A 49 3.26 6.09 -13.06
C ARG A 49 3.60 7.28 -12.17
N LEU A 50 3.62 8.50 -12.71
CA LEU A 50 3.85 9.72 -11.92
C LEU A 50 2.76 9.92 -10.87
N SER A 51 1.49 9.65 -11.22
CA SER A 51 0.37 9.73 -10.28
C SER A 51 0.56 8.76 -9.10
N PHE A 52 1.05 7.54 -9.37
CA PHE A 52 1.43 6.58 -8.33
C PHE A 52 2.66 7.00 -7.52
N VAL A 53 3.69 7.55 -8.15
CA VAL A 53 4.92 7.97 -7.46
C VAL A 53 4.65 9.13 -6.50
N PHE A 54 3.79 10.06 -6.89
CA PHE A 54 3.48 11.25 -6.11
C PHE A 54 2.21 11.14 -5.25
N ASN A 55 1.47 10.04 -5.37
CA ASN A 55 0.21 9.79 -4.67
C ASN A 55 -0.84 10.90 -4.91
N ILE A 56 -1.03 11.27 -6.17
CA ILE A 56 -2.06 12.22 -6.63
C ILE A 56 -2.83 11.64 -7.81
N SER A 57 -3.97 12.23 -8.19
CA SER A 57 -4.67 11.85 -9.41
C SER A 57 -3.93 12.35 -10.67
N VAL A 58 -4.18 11.70 -11.83
CA VAL A 58 -3.69 12.19 -13.12
C VAL A 58 -4.29 13.56 -13.41
N ASP A 59 -5.56 13.80 -13.07
CA ASP A 59 -6.23 15.10 -13.19
C ASP A 59 -5.51 16.20 -12.42
N GLU A 60 -5.11 15.92 -11.17
CA GLU A 60 -4.26 16.81 -10.37
C GLU A 60 -2.88 17.02 -11.00
N LEU A 61 -2.28 15.98 -11.59
CA LEU A 61 -0.98 16.06 -12.24
C LEU A 61 -1.03 16.97 -13.47
N VAL A 62 -2.03 16.81 -14.34
CA VAL A 62 -2.20 17.60 -15.57
C VAL A 62 -2.83 18.97 -15.34
N GLY A 63 -3.35 19.24 -14.14
CA GLY A 63 -3.90 20.53 -13.75
C GLY A 63 -5.35 20.74 -14.15
N ASN A 64 -6.08 19.64 -14.40
CA ASN A 64 -7.51 19.67 -14.72
C ASN A 64 -8.36 19.60 -13.45
N SER A 65 -7.97 20.34 -12.40
CA SER A 65 -8.77 20.46 -11.19
C SER A 65 -9.98 21.34 -11.48
N ALA A 66 -10.99 20.78 -12.15
CA ALA A 66 -12.36 21.13 -11.80
C ALA A 66 -12.49 20.81 -10.32
N THR A 67 -12.59 21.87 -9.50
CA THR A 67 -12.97 21.87 -8.08
C THR A 67 -13.60 20.57 -7.63
N THR A 68 -12.77 19.64 -7.18
CA THR A 68 -13.22 18.53 -6.37
C THR A 68 -12.48 18.70 -5.07
N GLU A 69 -13.12 19.46 -4.19
CA GLU A 69 -12.94 19.38 -2.75
C GLU A 69 -13.10 17.90 -2.34
N HIS A 70 -12.09 17.06 -2.58
CA HIS A 70 -11.97 15.81 -1.86
C HIS A 70 -11.55 16.20 -0.45
N SER A 71 -12.59 16.47 0.33
CA SER A 71 -12.53 16.79 1.75
C SER A 71 -11.48 15.92 2.40
N LYS A 72 -10.45 16.55 2.96
CA LYS A 72 -9.73 16.00 4.10
C LYS A 72 -10.76 15.80 5.21
N ARG A 73 -11.48 14.69 5.19
CA ARG A 73 -12.25 14.26 6.36
C ARG A 73 -11.21 13.72 7.31
N ALA A 74 -10.72 14.61 8.17
CA ALA A 74 -10.04 14.23 9.38
C ALA A 74 -11.03 13.39 10.20
N GLU A 75 -10.98 12.08 10.02
CA GLU A 75 -11.68 11.18 10.92
C GLU A 75 -11.03 11.32 12.29
N THR A 76 -11.80 11.92 13.19
CA THR A 76 -11.51 11.93 14.62
C THR A 76 -11.66 10.49 15.09
N THR A 77 -10.60 9.69 14.99
CA THR A 77 -10.63 8.33 15.53
C THR A 77 -10.58 8.41 17.06
N ASN A 78 -11.74 8.23 17.68
CA ASN A 78 -11.85 7.90 19.09
C ASN A 78 -10.99 6.66 19.37
N TYR A 79 -9.99 6.80 20.24
CA TYR A 79 -9.13 5.69 20.67
C TYR A 79 -9.91 4.83 21.67
N GLU A 80 -10.63 3.81 21.20
CA GLU A 80 -11.13 2.76 22.08
C GLU A 80 -9.99 1.80 22.40
N VAL A 81 -9.53 1.84 23.66
CA VAL A 81 -8.49 0.95 24.18
C VAL A 81 -9.08 -0.46 24.28
N HIS A 82 -8.66 -1.34 23.38
CA HIS A 82 -9.01 -2.75 23.42
C HIS A 82 -7.77 -3.61 23.71
N ASP A 83 -7.86 -4.44 24.75
CA ASP A 83 -6.85 -5.45 25.12
C ASP A 83 -6.99 -6.66 24.19
N PHE A 84 -6.50 -6.55 22.95
CA PHE A 84 -6.57 -7.63 21.94
C PHE A 84 -5.57 -8.78 22.19
N GLY A 85 -5.07 -8.91 23.41
CA GLY A 85 -4.16 -9.96 23.80
C GLY A 85 -2.72 -9.51 23.74
N SER A 86 -1.99 -9.87 24.79
CA SER A 86 -0.59 -9.52 24.95
C SER A 86 0.38 -10.52 24.33
N GLN A 87 -0.13 -11.42 23.49
CA GLN A 87 0.59 -12.59 23.02
C GLN A 87 0.97 -12.43 21.55
N LEU A 88 2.25 -12.62 21.26
CA LEU A 88 2.77 -12.66 19.91
C LEU A 88 2.42 -13.99 19.25
N HIS A 89 2.26 -13.96 17.93
CA HIS A 89 2.00 -15.13 17.11
C HIS A 89 2.94 -15.14 15.91
N ASP A 90 3.33 -16.35 15.53
CA ASP A 90 3.86 -16.65 14.21
C ASP A 90 2.72 -17.23 13.38
N ILE A 91 2.50 -16.66 12.19
CA ILE A 91 1.47 -17.08 11.24
C ILE A 91 2.17 -17.61 10.01
N GLU A 92 2.02 -18.91 9.77
CA GLU A 92 2.54 -19.57 8.57
C GLU A 92 1.49 -19.57 7.46
N LEU A 93 1.96 -19.40 6.22
CA LEU A 93 1.14 -19.40 5.02
C LEU A 93 1.43 -20.62 4.15
N SER A 94 0.40 -21.10 3.46
CA SER A 94 0.53 -22.16 2.47
C SER A 94 1.21 -21.64 1.20
N GLY A 95 2.01 -22.49 0.56
CA GLY A 95 2.63 -22.20 -0.73
C GLY A 95 4.03 -21.60 -0.62
N TRP A 96 4.31 -20.55 -1.40
CA TRP A 96 5.62 -19.89 -1.50
C TRP A 96 5.69 -18.56 -0.75
N ASN A 97 4.63 -18.18 -0.02
CA ASN A 97 4.55 -16.90 0.64
C ASN A 97 5.19 -16.96 2.02
N ASP A 98 6.06 -15.98 2.30
CA ASP A 98 6.61 -15.79 3.62
C ASP A 98 5.47 -15.40 4.58
N GLY A 99 5.32 -16.21 5.63
CA GLY A 99 4.44 -15.91 6.75
C GLY A 99 4.84 -14.63 7.48
N VAL A 100 4.21 -14.39 8.62
CA VAL A 100 4.56 -13.26 9.50
C VAL A 100 4.91 -13.76 10.87
N SER A 101 6.02 -13.29 11.41
CA SER A 101 6.52 -13.70 12.72
C SER A 101 6.47 -12.57 13.72
N GLY A 102 6.17 -12.91 14.97
CA GLY A 102 6.15 -11.97 16.08
C GLY A 102 5.11 -10.86 15.91
N VAL A 103 3.88 -11.22 15.54
CA VAL A 103 2.79 -10.25 15.35
C VAL A 103 1.72 -10.34 16.44
N TYR A 104 1.06 -9.22 16.73
CA TYR A 104 -0.17 -9.21 17.53
C TYR A 104 -1.36 -9.44 16.60
N ILE A 105 -2.24 -10.36 16.94
CA ILE A 105 -3.53 -10.51 16.25
C ILE A 105 -4.48 -9.48 16.86
N ILE A 106 -5.08 -8.64 16.02
CA ILE A 106 -5.80 -7.43 16.49
C ILE A 106 -7.27 -7.40 16.08
N ALA A 107 -7.64 -8.16 15.05
CA ALA A 107 -9.01 -8.35 14.62
C ALA A 107 -9.11 -9.57 13.69
N GLU A 108 -10.33 -9.99 13.38
CA GLU A 108 -10.63 -10.94 12.32
C GLU A 108 -11.99 -10.68 11.70
N ASP A 109 -12.16 -11.07 10.44
CA ASP A 109 -13.46 -11.16 9.77
C ASP A 109 -13.61 -12.52 9.08
N GLN A 110 -14.63 -12.68 8.23
CA GLN A 110 -14.91 -13.94 7.53
C GLN A 110 -13.73 -14.42 6.65
N ASN A 111 -13.03 -13.51 5.98
CA ASN A 111 -11.97 -13.84 5.01
C ASN A 111 -10.57 -13.57 5.55
N PHE A 112 -10.45 -12.68 6.53
CA PHE A 112 -9.18 -12.06 6.88
C PHE A 112 -8.84 -12.13 8.38
N LEU A 113 -7.55 -12.28 8.67
CA LEU A 113 -6.95 -12.16 9.99
C LEU A 113 -6.06 -10.92 10.02
N TYR A 114 -6.30 -9.99 10.94
CA TYR A 114 -5.60 -8.72 11.01
C TYR A 114 -4.52 -8.78 12.08
N TYR A 115 -3.36 -8.21 11.76
CA TYR A 115 -2.24 -8.18 12.67
C TYR A 115 -1.56 -6.81 12.73
N TYR A 116 -0.86 -6.60 13.83
CA TYR A 116 0.09 -5.49 14.00
C TYR A 116 1.47 -6.06 14.29
N GLN A 117 2.47 -5.63 13.53
CA GLN A 117 3.86 -5.97 13.75
C GLN A 117 4.60 -4.74 14.29
N SER A 118 5.05 -4.80 15.54
CA SER A 118 5.82 -3.71 16.13
C SER A 118 7.18 -3.60 15.47
N SER A 119 7.60 -2.39 15.12
CA SER A 119 8.98 -2.07 14.78
C SER A 119 9.70 -1.50 16.01
N ASP A 120 11.04 -1.51 16.01
CA ASP A 120 11.87 -0.81 17.00
C ASP A 120 11.70 0.71 16.93
N LYS A 121 11.26 1.21 15.77
CA LYS A 121 10.80 2.58 15.58
C LYS A 121 9.35 2.67 16.02
N SER A 122 8.94 3.80 16.59
CA SER A 122 7.61 4.10 17.15
C SER A 122 6.42 3.98 16.19
N CYS A 123 6.60 3.39 15.01
CA CYS A 123 5.61 3.05 14.00
C CYS A 123 5.73 1.56 13.62
N GLY A 124 4.79 0.72 14.05
CA GLY A 124 4.66 -0.65 13.56
C GLY A 124 3.75 -0.73 12.33
N VAL A 125 3.78 -1.88 11.67
CA VAL A 125 3.05 -2.16 10.43
C VAL A 125 1.73 -2.84 10.74
N TYR A 126 0.63 -2.30 10.21
CA TYR A 126 -0.65 -2.99 10.17
C TYR A 126 -0.71 -3.86 8.91
N GLY A 127 -1.14 -5.09 9.08
CA GLY A 127 -1.31 -6.01 7.97
C GLY A 127 -2.53 -6.91 8.14
N VAL A 128 -2.88 -7.59 7.06
CA VAL A 128 -4.00 -8.50 7.00
C VAL A 128 -3.64 -9.71 6.15
N ILE A 129 -4.06 -10.89 6.58
CA ILE A 129 -3.78 -12.18 5.94
C ILE A 129 -5.08 -12.86 5.55
N GLY A 130 -5.15 -13.39 4.32
CA GLY A 130 -6.27 -14.20 3.86
C GLY A 130 -6.30 -15.54 4.61
N LYS A 131 -7.34 -15.76 5.42
CA LYS A 131 -7.50 -16.96 6.28
C LYS A 131 -7.38 -18.27 5.54
N LYS A 132 -7.85 -18.31 4.29
CA LYS A 132 -7.78 -19.49 3.41
C LYS A 132 -6.33 -19.99 3.21
N HIS A 133 -5.35 -19.09 3.32
CA HIS A 133 -3.95 -19.38 3.06
C HIS A 133 -3.14 -19.61 4.33
N ILE A 134 -3.76 -19.56 5.51
CA ILE A 134 -3.08 -19.81 6.79
C ILE A 134 -2.93 -21.31 7.00
N THR A 135 -1.71 -21.78 7.24
CA THR A 135 -1.44 -23.18 7.61
C THR A 135 -1.36 -23.37 9.11
N SER A 136 -0.81 -22.39 9.83
CA SER A 136 -0.62 -22.45 11.28
C SER A 136 -0.63 -21.06 11.87
N VAL A 137 -1.18 -20.94 13.09
CA VAL A 137 -1.08 -19.76 13.95
C VAL A 137 -0.56 -20.24 15.29
N SER A 138 0.69 -19.92 15.59
CA SER A 138 1.40 -20.45 16.76
C SER A 138 1.79 -19.34 17.73
N PRO A 139 1.46 -19.46 19.02
CA PRO A 139 1.84 -18.47 20.01
C PRO A 139 3.35 -18.48 20.28
N VAL A 140 3.93 -17.30 20.46
CA VAL A 140 5.36 -17.11 20.74
C VAL A 140 5.56 -16.37 22.05
N LYS A 141 6.62 -16.74 22.79
CA LYS A 141 7.03 -16.01 23.99
C LYS A 141 7.67 -14.69 23.60
N GLY A 142 7.05 -13.58 23.98
CA GLY A 142 7.56 -12.23 23.78
C GLY A 142 7.44 -11.37 25.03
N LYS A 143 8.17 -10.25 25.10
CA LYS A 143 7.93 -9.23 26.12
C LYS A 143 6.58 -8.58 25.87
N LYS A 144 5.74 -8.49 26.91
CA LYS A 144 4.50 -7.71 26.89
C LYS A 144 4.85 -6.27 26.46
N PRO A 145 4.24 -5.72 25.40
CA PRO A 145 4.50 -4.35 25.02
C PRO A 145 3.99 -3.42 26.12
N THR A 146 4.79 -2.42 26.45
CA THR A 146 4.44 -1.38 27.43
C THR A 146 3.42 -0.45 26.79
N ILE A 147 2.15 -0.88 26.77
CA ILE A 147 1.01 -0.18 26.16
C ILE A 147 1.18 -0.02 24.64
N LEU A 148 0.51 -0.91 23.90
CA LEU A 148 0.31 -0.73 22.46
C LEU A 148 -1.08 -0.09 22.31
N CYS A 149 -1.15 1.21 22.01
CA CYS A 149 -2.39 1.85 21.58
C CYS A 149 -2.72 1.39 20.15
N ILE A 150 -3.17 0.15 20.00
CA ILE A 150 -3.52 -0.44 18.71
C ILE A 150 -4.89 0.11 18.30
N LYS A 151 -4.97 0.61 17.07
CA LYS A 151 -6.26 0.98 16.48
C LYS A 151 -7.02 -0.30 16.14
N LYS A 152 -8.31 -0.35 16.46
CA LYS A 152 -9.20 -1.36 15.87
C LYS A 152 -9.20 -1.14 14.36
N VAL A 153 -8.83 -2.17 13.60
CA VAL A 153 -8.77 -2.13 12.14
C VAL A 153 -9.86 -3.01 11.53
N SER A 154 -10.34 -2.59 10.37
CA SER A 154 -11.23 -3.34 9.49
C SER A 154 -10.67 -3.27 8.06
N ARG A 155 -11.37 -3.85 7.08
CA ARG A 155 -10.97 -3.79 5.67
C ARG A 155 -10.75 -2.34 5.21
N GLU A 156 -11.65 -1.46 5.63
CA GLU A 156 -11.67 -0.03 5.28
C GLU A 156 -10.43 0.71 5.79
N TYR A 157 -9.76 0.21 6.83
CA TYR A 157 -8.52 0.80 7.32
C TYR A 157 -7.42 0.87 6.24
N PHE A 158 -7.39 -0.10 5.33
CA PHE A 158 -6.41 -0.20 4.25
C PHE A 158 -6.80 0.57 2.99
N CYS A 159 -8.02 1.10 2.92
CA CYS A 159 -8.46 1.95 1.82
C CYS A 159 -7.74 3.30 1.85
N ASP A 160 -7.52 3.88 0.67
CA ASP A 160 -6.87 5.18 0.47
C ASP A 160 -5.43 5.29 1.01
N LYS A 161 -4.83 4.16 1.40
CA LYS A 161 -3.44 4.05 1.85
C LYS A 161 -2.58 3.30 0.83
N PRO A 162 -1.29 3.63 0.72
CA PRO A 162 -0.35 2.81 -0.02
C PRO A 162 -0.16 1.48 0.71
N VAL A 163 -0.39 0.38 -0.01
CA VAL A 163 -0.23 -0.97 0.52
C VAL A 163 0.62 -1.83 -0.41
N LYS A 164 1.19 -2.89 0.16
CA LYS A 164 1.72 -4.04 -0.57
C LYS A 164 0.68 -5.15 -0.52
N ILE A 165 0.33 -5.74 -1.66
CA ILE A 165 -0.60 -6.89 -1.76
C ILE A 165 0.15 -8.09 -2.34
N GLU A 166 0.12 -9.22 -1.64
CA GLU A 166 0.65 -10.51 -2.10
C GLU A 166 -0.51 -11.44 -2.48
N LEU A 167 -0.33 -12.23 -3.54
CA LEU A 167 -1.33 -13.17 -4.05
C LEU A 167 -0.87 -14.63 -3.91
N ALA A 168 -1.84 -15.55 -3.93
CA ALA A 168 -1.61 -17.00 -3.82
C ALA A 168 -1.25 -17.68 -5.15
N LYS A 169 -1.59 -17.05 -6.28
CA LYS A 169 -1.35 -17.58 -7.63
C LYS A 169 -0.39 -16.68 -8.39
N ARG A 170 0.50 -17.30 -9.15
CA ARG A 170 1.39 -16.66 -10.15
C ARG A 170 0.67 -16.19 -11.44
N ASP A 171 -0.66 -16.06 -11.42
CA ASP A 171 -1.38 -15.49 -12.55
C ASP A 171 -1.33 -13.96 -12.44
N GLY A 172 -0.18 -13.42 -12.86
CA GLY A 172 -0.04 -12.00 -13.14
C GLY A 172 -1.08 -11.61 -14.19
N LEU A 173 -2.12 -10.89 -13.78
CA LEU A 173 -3.18 -10.39 -14.65
C LEU A 173 -2.68 -9.38 -15.70
N ILE A 174 -1.39 -9.03 -15.69
CA ILE A 174 -0.79 -8.10 -16.65
C ILE A 174 0.60 -8.59 -17.06
N LYS A 175 0.70 -9.54 -18.01
CA LYS A 175 1.98 -9.88 -18.66
C LYS A 175 2.60 -8.61 -19.27
N GLY A 176 3.73 -8.15 -18.73
CA GLY A 176 4.60 -7.16 -19.36
C GLY A 176 4.61 -5.73 -18.78
N PHE A 177 3.91 -5.44 -17.68
CA PHE A 177 3.82 -4.07 -17.14
C PHE A 177 4.52 -3.83 -15.80
N PHE A 178 4.76 -4.89 -15.03
CA PHE A 178 5.56 -4.90 -13.81
C PHE A 178 6.66 -5.95 -13.97
N ASP A 179 7.88 -5.67 -13.54
CA ASP A 179 8.96 -6.65 -13.61
C ASP A 179 8.69 -7.73 -12.55
N PHE A 180 8.06 -8.84 -12.97
CA PHE A 180 7.59 -9.95 -12.13
C PHE A 180 8.75 -10.84 -11.65
N ARG A 181 9.65 -10.27 -10.84
CA ARG A 181 10.52 -11.04 -9.96
C ARG A 181 10.01 -11.12 -8.52
N ASP A 182 8.96 -10.38 -8.20
CA ASP A 182 8.32 -10.35 -6.87
C ASP A 182 6.80 -10.49 -7.06
N ASP A 183 6.19 -11.52 -6.47
CA ASP A 183 4.76 -11.88 -6.60
C ASP A 183 3.81 -10.91 -5.83
N ALA A 184 4.17 -9.62 -5.76
CA ALA A 184 3.53 -8.60 -4.94
C ALA A 184 3.22 -7.29 -5.70
N TYR A 185 1.98 -6.81 -5.58
CA TYR A 185 1.59 -5.45 -5.97
C TYR A 185 2.10 -4.49 -4.91
N ARG A 186 3.21 -3.79 -5.18
CA ARG A 186 3.78 -2.79 -4.27
C ARG A 186 3.23 -1.40 -4.55
N ASN A 187 2.98 -0.63 -3.48
CA ASN A 187 2.57 0.77 -3.54
C ASN A 187 1.27 0.99 -4.32
N VAL A 188 0.32 0.06 -4.18
CA VAL A 188 -1.04 0.19 -4.72
C VAL A 188 -1.97 0.79 -3.69
N VAL A 189 -3.05 1.43 -4.14
CA VAL A 189 -4.06 2.01 -3.26
C VAL A 189 -5.38 1.29 -3.47
N ILE A 190 -5.94 0.80 -2.37
CA ILE A 190 -7.25 0.16 -2.37
C ILE A 190 -8.32 1.24 -2.35
N CYS A 191 -9.27 1.15 -3.28
CA CYS A 191 -10.43 2.03 -3.34
C CYS A 191 -11.56 1.54 -2.45
N SER A 192 -11.89 0.25 -2.54
CA SER A 192 -12.94 -0.37 -1.73
C SER A 192 -12.80 -1.89 -1.71
N PHE A 193 -13.41 -2.49 -0.70
CA PHE A 193 -13.67 -3.92 -0.63
C PHE A 193 -15.15 -4.14 -0.96
N GLY A 194 -15.43 -4.95 -1.97
CA GLY A 194 -16.75 -5.54 -2.22
C GLY A 194 -16.89 -6.87 -1.48
N ASP A 195 -17.91 -7.64 -1.86
CA ASP A 195 -18.23 -8.92 -1.21
C ASP A 195 -17.11 -9.95 -1.39
N ASP A 196 -16.68 -10.17 -2.64
CA ASP A 196 -15.65 -11.15 -3.02
C ASP A 196 -14.46 -10.51 -3.77
N THR A 197 -14.49 -9.20 -4.00
CA THR A 197 -13.48 -8.48 -4.79
C THR A 197 -12.94 -7.26 -4.07
N LEU A 198 -11.66 -6.97 -4.30
CA LEU A 198 -10.97 -5.75 -3.92
C LEU A 198 -10.79 -4.88 -5.17
N HIS A 199 -11.14 -3.59 -5.07
CA HIS A 199 -11.03 -2.63 -6.16
C HIS A 199 -9.84 -1.69 -5.93
N LEU A 200 -8.98 -1.51 -6.94
CA LEU A 200 -7.84 -0.59 -6.86
C LEU A 200 -8.20 0.79 -7.44
N LYS A 201 -7.59 1.85 -6.89
CA LYS A 201 -7.92 3.26 -7.18
C LYS A 201 -7.66 3.72 -8.63
N PHE A 202 -7.01 2.91 -9.45
CA PHE A 202 -6.69 3.20 -10.86
C PHE A 202 -7.08 2.06 -11.81
N GLY A 203 -8.11 1.29 -11.43
CA GLY A 203 -8.56 0.13 -12.16
C GLY A 203 -7.83 -1.15 -11.76
N GLY A 204 -8.44 -2.28 -12.09
CA GLY A 204 -8.02 -3.60 -11.60
C GLY A 204 -8.86 -4.05 -10.40
N THR A 205 -9.24 -5.32 -10.45
CA THR A 205 -9.99 -6.00 -9.39
C THR A 205 -9.25 -7.27 -9.02
N LEU A 206 -9.08 -7.50 -7.73
CA LEU A 206 -8.47 -8.71 -7.19
C LEU A 206 -9.55 -9.52 -6.48
N ASN A 207 -9.54 -10.84 -6.64
CA ASN A 207 -10.43 -11.71 -5.87
C ASN A 207 -9.89 -11.83 -4.44
N LEU A 208 -10.72 -11.62 -3.43
CA LEU A 208 -10.30 -11.70 -2.03
C LEU A 208 -9.74 -13.08 -1.67
N ALA A 209 -10.25 -14.15 -2.30
CA ALA A 209 -9.78 -15.51 -2.08
C ALA A 209 -8.37 -15.78 -2.63
N ASP A 210 -7.87 -14.94 -3.53
CA ASP A 210 -6.51 -15.05 -4.08
C ASP A 210 -5.51 -14.19 -3.29
N ILE A 211 -5.97 -13.31 -2.40
CA ILE A 211 -5.10 -12.44 -1.57
C ILE A 211 -4.54 -13.25 -0.41
N THR A 212 -3.22 -13.31 -0.28
CA THR A 212 -2.56 -13.94 0.87
C THR A 212 -2.23 -12.94 1.95
N LYS A 213 -1.73 -11.76 1.58
CA LYS A 213 -1.28 -10.74 2.55
C LYS A 213 -1.48 -9.33 1.98
N ILE A 214 -1.88 -8.39 2.82
CA ILE A 214 -1.84 -6.94 2.53
C ILE A 214 -1.15 -6.26 3.69
N GLU A 215 -0.18 -5.40 3.42
CA GLU A 215 0.57 -4.63 4.42
C GLU A 215 0.54 -3.14 4.10
N GLU A 216 0.33 -2.31 5.13
CA GLU A 216 0.51 -0.87 5.04
C GLU A 216 1.97 -0.54 4.73
N LEU A 217 2.20 0.27 3.69
CA LEU A 217 3.53 0.81 3.42
C LEU A 217 3.72 2.09 4.21
N ILE A 218 4.61 2.03 5.19
CA ILE A 218 5.02 3.20 5.96
C ILE A 218 6.13 3.89 5.17
N ASP A 219 5.93 5.15 4.80
CA ASP A 219 6.99 6.02 4.26
C ASP A 219 8.11 6.09 5.33
N LEU A 220 9.18 5.30 5.16
CA LEU A 220 10.38 5.26 6.02
C LEU A 220 11.41 6.30 5.61
#